data_AF-A0A351J4J9-F1
#
_entry.id   AF-A0A351J4J9-F1
#
_cell.length_a   1.000
_cell.length_b   1.000
_cell.length_c   1.000
_cell.angle_alpha   90.00
_cell.angle_beta   90.00
_cell.angle_gamma   90.00
#
_symmetry.space_group_name_H-M   'P 1'
#
loop_
_entity.id
_entity.type
_entity.pdbx_description
1 polymer ?
#
loop_
_entity_poly.entity_id
_entity_poly.type
_entity_poly.pdbx_seq_one_letter_code
_entity_poly.pdbx_strand_id
1 'polypeptide(L)'
;MWQAIHGFLQSTGFASLTWGHILMICVALVLMYLAIVRKFEPLLLVPISFGILLANLPLAGHSNSESGLLHWLYQGVKLGIYPPLIFLGIGASTDFGPLIANPKT
;
A
#
# COMPACT_ATOMS: atom_id res chain seq x y z
N MET A 1 -26.05 11.43 29.69
CA MET A 1 -25.69 10.08 29.22
C MET A 1 -26.00 9.88 27.74
N TRP A 2 -27.23 10.17 27.26
CA TRP A 2 -27.60 10.08 25.84
C TRP A 2 -26.75 10.96 24.90
N GLN A 3 -26.47 12.21 25.28
CA GLN A 3 -25.58 13.11 24.52
C GLN A 3 -24.11 12.64 24.50
N ALA A 4 -23.66 11.93 25.54
CA ALA A 4 -22.31 11.36 25.58
C ALA A 4 -22.20 10.16 24.63
N ILE A 5 -23.26 9.35 24.50
CA ILE A 5 -23.31 8.24 23.54
C ILE A 5 -23.35 8.78 22.10
N HIS A 6 -24.14 9.83 21.82
CA HIS A 6 -24.14 10.47 20.50
C HIS A 6 -22.81 11.16 20.16
N GLY A 7 -22.19 11.84 21.13
CA GLY A 7 -20.86 12.43 20.97
C GLY A 7 -19.76 11.37 20.79
N PHE A 8 -19.89 10.21 21.44
CA PHE A 8 -19.01 9.05 21.25
C PHE A 8 -19.22 8.43 19.87
N LEU A 9 -20.47 8.24 19.43
CA LEU A 9 -20.77 7.69 18.10
C LEU A 9 -20.26 8.58 16.95
N GLN A 10 -20.30 9.91 17.14
CA GLN A 10 -19.76 10.87 16.18
C GLN A 10 -18.23 10.98 16.22
N SER A 11 -17.59 10.76 17.38
CA SER A 11 -16.14 10.74 17.50
C SER A 11 -15.50 9.40 17.13
N THR A 12 -16.30 8.31 17.12
CA THR A 12 -15.83 6.99 16.69
C THR A 12 -15.72 6.98 15.16
N GLY A 13 -14.59 6.51 14.62
CA GLY A 13 -14.30 6.50 13.18
C GLY A 13 -15.25 5.77 12.26
N PHE A 14 -16.24 5.10 12.82
CA PHE A 14 -17.37 4.57 12.08
C PHE A 14 -18.23 5.69 11.45
N ALA A 15 -18.24 6.91 12.01
CA ALA A 15 -19.06 8.02 11.48
C ALA A 15 -18.52 8.63 10.17
N SER A 16 -17.22 8.54 9.89
CA SER A 16 -16.62 9.04 8.63
C SER A 16 -16.39 7.93 7.60
N LEU A 17 -16.91 6.72 7.86
CA LEU A 17 -16.64 5.53 7.07
C LEU A 17 -17.51 5.57 5.81
N THR A 18 -16.94 6.10 4.72
CA THR A 18 -17.62 6.12 3.43
C THR A 18 -17.72 4.71 2.85
N TRP A 19 -18.75 4.47 2.02
CA TRP A 19 -18.90 3.21 1.29
C TRP A 19 -17.65 2.85 0.47
N GLY A 20 -16.94 3.86 -0.05
CA GLY A 20 -15.68 3.67 -0.78
C GLY A 20 -14.55 3.06 0.06
N HIS A 21 -14.43 3.43 1.34
CA HIS A 21 -13.40 2.85 2.22
C HIS A 21 -13.66 1.37 2.50
N ILE A 22 -14.93 0.98 2.67
CA ILE A 22 -15.31 -0.43 2.85
C ILE A 22 -14.87 -1.25 1.63
N LEU A 23 -15.16 -0.76 0.42
CA LEU A 23 -14.77 -1.41 -0.83
C LEU A 23 -13.25 -1.57 -0.92
N MET A 24 -12.50 -0.49 -0.66
CA MET A 24 -11.04 -0.52 -0.74
C MET A 24 -10.39 -1.45 0.31
N ILE A 25 -10.96 -1.54 1.51
CA ILE A 25 -10.52 -2.50 2.52
C ILE A 25 -10.78 -3.93 2.05
N CYS A 26 -11.94 -4.22 1.45
CA CYS A 26 -12.20 -5.53 0.85
C CYS A 26 -11.17 -5.87 -0.24
N VAL A 27 -10.84 -4.91 -1.12
CA VAL A 27 -9.80 -5.10 -2.15
C VAL A 27 -8.43 -5.37 -1.52
N ALA A 28 -8.04 -4.61 -0.49
CA ALA A 28 -6.78 -4.81 0.22
C ALA A 28 -6.67 -6.23 0.81
N LEU A 29 -7.75 -6.76 1.39
CA LEU A 29 -7.80 -8.11 1.94
C LEU A 29 -7.72 -9.19 0.85
N VAL A 30 -8.36 -8.97 -0.29
CA VAL A 30 -8.26 -9.89 -1.45
C VAL A 30 -6.82 -9.93 -1.98
N LEU A 31 -6.17 -8.77 -2.12
CA LEU A 31 -4.77 -8.70 -2.55
C LEU A 31 -3.84 -9.36 -1.54
N MET A 32 -4.03 -9.09 -0.24
CA MET A 32 -3.28 -9.73 0.84
C MET A 32 -3.41 -11.27 0.79
N TYR A 33 -4.63 -11.77 0.53
CA TYR A 33 -4.88 -13.20 0.37
C TYR A 33 -4.12 -13.79 -0.84
N LEU A 34 -4.14 -13.11 -2.00
CA LEU A 34 -3.39 -13.55 -3.18
C LEU A 34 -1.88 -13.56 -2.94
N ALA A 35 -1.37 -12.57 -2.22
CA ALA A 35 0.05 -12.46 -1.91
C ALA A 35 0.55 -13.60 -1.00
N ILE A 36 -0.23 -13.94 0.04
CA ILE A 36 0.19 -14.92 1.05
C ILE A 36 -0.15 -16.35 0.63
N VAL A 37 -1.41 -16.60 0.25
CA VAL A 37 -1.91 -17.96 -0.01
C VAL A 37 -1.51 -18.45 -1.39
N ARG A 38 -1.63 -17.58 -2.39
CA ARG A 38 -1.31 -17.93 -3.78
C ARG A 38 0.11 -17.56 -4.19
N LYS A 39 0.87 -16.91 -3.31
CA LYS A 39 2.28 -16.51 -3.53
C LYS A 39 2.50 -15.69 -4.80
N PHE A 40 1.51 -14.89 -5.20
CA PHE A 40 1.69 -13.93 -6.28
C PHE A 40 2.56 -12.78 -5.78
N GLU A 41 3.76 -12.65 -6.33
CA GLU A 41 4.73 -11.57 -6.06
C GLU A 41 4.74 -11.07 -4.60
N PRO A 42 4.98 -11.96 -3.62
CA PRO A 42 4.75 -11.66 -2.21
C PRO A 42 5.59 -10.46 -1.72
N LEU A 43 6.76 -10.26 -2.32
CA LEU A 43 7.69 -9.17 -2.01
C LEU A 43 7.09 -7.78 -2.30
N LEU A 44 6.26 -7.64 -3.34
CA LEU A 44 5.65 -6.37 -3.74
C LEU A 44 4.20 -6.27 -3.27
N LEU A 45 3.43 -7.35 -3.42
CA LEU A 45 1.99 -7.33 -3.23
C LEU A 45 1.59 -7.22 -1.75
N VAL A 46 2.39 -7.75 -0.82
CA VAL A 46 2.16 -7.60 0.62
C VAL A 46 2.31 -6.13 1.05
N PRO A 47 3.43 -5.42 0.79
CA PRO A 47 3.53 -4.00 1.10
C PRO A 47 2.43 -3.14 0.46
N ILE A 48 2.04 -3.43 -0.79
CA ILE A 48 0.99 -2.70 -1.49
C ILE A 48 -0.36 -2.89 -0.81
N SER A 49 -0.75 -4.14 -0.53
CA SER A 49 -2.02 -4.44 0.15
C SER A 49 -2.10 -3.81 1.55
N PHE A 50 -0.99 -3.81 2.28
CA PHE A 50 -0.88 -3.14 3.57
C PHE A 50 -1.01 -1.61 3.45
N GLY A 51 -0.38 -0.99 2.45
CA GLY A 51 -0.50 0.44 2.17
C GLY A 51 -1.93 0.86 1.83
N ILE A 52 -2.65 0.07 1.02
CA ILE A 52 -4.07 0.32 0.70
C ILE A 52 -4.92 0.22 1.96
N LEU A 53 -4.67 -0.77 2.82
CA LEU A 53 -5.40 -0.94 4.07
C LEU A 53 -5.18 0.27 5.00
N LEU A 54 -3.92 0.68 5.20
CA LEU A 54 -3.59 1.82 6.05
C LEU A 54 -4.18 3.15 5.53
N ALA A 55 -4.18 3.35 4.21
CA ALA A 55 -4.69 4.58 3.59
C ALA A 55 -6.22 4.76 3.72
N ASN A 56 -6.96 3.66 3.90
CA ASN A 56 -8.43 3.65 3.94
C ASN A 56 -9.01 3.49 5.37
N LEU A 57 -8.18 3.47 6.42
CA LEU A 57 -8.63 3.42 7.81
C LEU A 57 -9.16 4.80 8.28
N PRO A 58 -10.40 4.90 8.78
CA PRO A 58 -10.95 6.16 9.30
C PRO A 58 -10.25 6.54 10.62
N LEU A 59 -10.00 7.85 10.83
CA LEU A 59 -9.15 8.44 11.89
C LEU A 59 -7.63 8.17 11.80
N ALA A 60 -7.14 7.49 10.77
CA ALA A 60 -5.71 7.57 10.49
C ALA A 60 -5.43 9.00 9.96
N GLY A 61 -4.99 9.91 10.82
CA GLY A 61 -4.54 11.27 10.48
C GLY A 61 -3.29 11.31 9.58
N HIS A 62 -3.33 10.56 8.49
CA HIS A 62 -2.19 10.12 7.70
C HIS A 62 -2.36 10.32 6.19
N SER A 63 -3.60 10.48 5.68
CA SER A 63 -3.84 10.65 4.24
C SER A 63 -4.03 12.11 3.80
N ASN A 64 -4.50 13.01 4.68
CA ASN A 64 -4.87 14.39 4.30
C ASN A 64 -4.09 15.49 5.02
N SER A 65 -3.20 15.13 5.95
CA SER A 65 -2.28 16.05 6.61
C SER A 65 -0.93 15.96 5.91
N GLU A 66 -0.38 17.11 5.48
CA GLU A 66 0.95 17.23 4.84
C GLU A 66 2.10 16.56 5.63
N SER A 67 1.85 16.22 6.91
CA SER A 67 2.76 15.55 7.84
C SER A 67 2.54 14.04 8.00
N GLY A 68 1.60 13.42 7.26
CA GLY A 68 1.32 11.99 7.38
C GLY A 68 2.50 11.11 6.96
N LEU A 69 2.79 10.05 7.71
CA LEU A 69 3.85 9.07 7.36
C LEU A 69 3.67 8.51 5.95
N LEU A 70 2.41 8.22 5.56
CA LEU A 70 2.10 7.72 4.21
C LEU A 70 2.36 8.77 3.12
N HIS A 71 2.16 10.06 3.42
CA HIS A 71 2.47 11.16 2.50
C HIS A 71 3.97 11.24 2.22
N TRP A 72 4.81 11.15 3.26
CA TRP A 72 6.27 11.14 3.11
C TRP A 72 6.78 9.91 2.35
N LEU A 73 6.21 8.73 2.60
CA LEU A 73 6.54 7.54 1.80
C LEU A 73 6.09 7.71 0.34
N TYR A 74 4.89 8.23 0.10
CA TYR A 74 4.39 8.45 -1.26
C TYR A 74 5.21 9.47 -2.04
N GLN A 75 5.84 10.43 -1.36
CA GLN A 75 6.70 11.42 -1.99
C GLN A 75 7.87 10.78 -2.76
N GLY A 76 8.42 9.64 -2.29
CA GLY A 76 9.46 8.91 -3.01
C GLY A 76 8.99 8.31 -4.35
N VAL A 77 7.69 7.98 -4.46
CA VAL A 77 7.05 7.61 -5.72
C VAL A 77 6.83 8.84 -6.60
N LYS A 78 6.31 9.94 -6.01
CA LYS A 78 6.02 11.19 -6.73
C LYS A 78 7.28 11.84 -7.32
N LEU A 79 8.40 11.79 -6.60
CA LEU A 79 9.70 12.24 -7.06
C LEU A 79 10.38 11.25 -8.01
N GLY A 80 9.77 10.07 -8.26
CA GLY A 80 10.30 9.06 -9.15
C GLY A 80 11.59 8.40 -8.66
N ILE A 81 11.84 8.39 -7.35
CA ILE A 81 13.08 7.84 -6.76
C ILE A 81 12.99 6.32 -6.59
N TYR A 82 11.82 5.81 -6.17
CA TYR A 82 11.67 4.37 -5.92
C TYR A 82 11.73 3.49 -7.17
N PRO A 83 11.11 3.84 -8.33
CA PRO A 83 11.18 2.96 -9.50
C PRO A 83 12.61 2.75 -10.03
N PRO A 84 13.47 3.78 -10.22
CA PRO A 84 14.85 3.58 -10.63
C PRO A 84 15.68 2.77 -9.62
N LEU A 85 15.46 2.97 -8.31
CA LEU A 85 16.15 2.19 -7.26
C LEU A 85 15.77 0.71 -7.31
N ILE A 86 14.49 0.39 -7.51
CA ILE A 86 14.02 -0.99 -7.67
C ILE A 86 14.64 -1.61 -8.93
N PHE A 87 14.63 -0.90 -10.06
CA PHE A 87 15.25 -1.39 -11.30
C PHE A 87 16.76 -1.58 -11.20
N LEU A 88 17.46 -0.70 -10.47
CA LEU A 88 18.87 -0.87 -10.17
C LEU A 88 19.12 -2.16 -9.37
N GLY A 89 18.31 -2.43 -8.34
CA GLY A 89 18.40 -3.66 -7.55
C GLY A 89 18.13 -4.93 -8.36
N ILE A 90 17.11 -4.89 -9.23
CA ILE A 90 16.80 -6.00 -10.15
C ILE A 90 17.95 -6.23 -11.13
N GLY A 91 18.47 -5.15 -11.73
CA GLY A 91 19.59 -5.20 -12.67
C GLY A 91 20.88 -5.74 -12.03
N ALA A 92 21.17 -5.34 -10.79
CA ALA A 92 22.31 -5.87 -10.03
C ALA A 92 22.15 -7.35 -9.65
N SER A 93 20.91 -7.84 -9.53
CA SER A 93 20.60 -9.24 -9.20
C SER A 93 20.44 -10.12 -10.44
N THR A 94 20.53 -9.56 -11.65
CA THR A 94 20.33 -10.27 -12.92
C THR A 94 21.65 -10.90 -13.38
N ASP A 95 21.62 -12.20 -13.68
CA ASP A 95 22.77 -12.89 -14.28
C ASP A 95 22.77 -12.72 -15.81
N PHE A 96 23.84 -12.11 -16.33
CA PHE A 96 24.04 -11.90 -17.77
C PHE A 96 24.79 -13.04 -18.46
N GLY A 97 25.30 -14.04 -17.72
CA GLY A 97 26.05 -15.17 -18.28
C GLY A 97 25.31 -15.90 -19.42
N PRO A 98 24.02 -16.25 -19.27
CA PRO A 98 23.23 -16.86 -20.34
C PRO A 98 23.02 -15.95 -21.57
N LEU A 99 22.86 -14.63 -21.36
CA LEU A 99 22.70 -13.63 -22.43
C LEU A 99 23.99 -13.44 -23.24
N ILE A 100 25.15 -13.45 -22.56
CA ILE A 100 26.47 -13.29 -23.20
C ILE A 100 26.88 -14.56 -23.95
N ALA A 101 26.49 -15.74 -23.45
CA ALA A 101 26.87 -17.03 -24.04
C ALA A 101 26.20 -17.34 -25.39
N ASN A 102 25.01 -16.80 -25.69
CA ASN A 102 24.35 -16.96 -26.99
C ASN A 102 23.60 -15.67 -27.41
N PRO A 103 24.29 -14.70 -28.05
CA PRO A 103 23.72 -13.39 -28.36
C PRO A 103 22.65 -13.40 -29.48
N LYS A 104 22.24 -14.58 -29.98
CA LYS A 104 21.19 -14.73 -31.01
C LYS A 104 19.78 -15.03 -30.45
N THR A 105 19.61 -15.18 -29.14
CA THR A 105 18.28 -15.28 -28.49
C THR A 105 17.77 -13.93 -28.05
#